data_AF-A0A8J9ZEA8-F1
#
_entry.id   AF-A0A8J9ZEA8-F1
#
_cell.length_a   1.000
_cell.length_b   1.000
_cell.length_c   1.000
_cell.angle_alpha   90.00
_cell.angle_beta   90.00
_cell.angle_gamma   90.00
#
_symmetry.space_group_name_H-M   'P 1'
#
loop_
_entity.id
_entity.type
_entity.pdbx_description
1 polymer ?
#
loop_
_entity_poly.entity_id
_entity_poly.type
_entity_poly.pdbx_seq_one_letter_code
_entity_poly.pdbx_strand_id
1 'polypeptide(L)'
;MITTSSVYKFNKMRPTKTLSPVHPRIDDCECTPSVQHLFLRHYLLQRPMFFIRWIYAALYSLYLLFVLRAPTDRDIVDFIENTTMAMLIRPATDDKSGEYKLTVNDCKLRASGGYKLKNMSLGYKKGKSGAYILYFTRNGVEVDDRSQIFSTIYFYHTHSMHTKSHLFSNSLVRHIVDNDIKTLKESSYTSIALHNELLHSSLSVFQFEGNVSKYLGYGVAGIRESLVEESRNMSVLEGHQVMHRSNPHEKDSFVGKLYRSRLALQGAMKRHEIDPKLLDALFNHTIVHSVDHVSNSEWSFLRFSLHPWAEDCNIYQAFNTSMFRILIVQPNVNPLAPNTIRSIKKPFYQDLYRDLKKIDSHWADVVTASVMY
;
A
#
# COMPACT_ATOMS: atom_id res chain seq x y z
N MET A 1 54.26 46.33 -20.62
CA MET A 1 52.99 45.80 -21.15
C MET A 1 52.92 44.33 -20.81
N ILE A 2 51.93 43.95 -20.01
CA ILE A 2 51.67 42.61 -19.49
C ILE A 2 50.64 41.95 -20.40
N THR A 3 50.90 40.75 -20.91
CA THR A 3 49.87 39.86 -21.47
C THR A 3 50.16 38.41 -21.10
N THR A 4 49.63 38.01 -19.93
CA THR A 4 49.47 36.61 -19.54
C THR A 4 48.24 36.02 -20.24
N SER A 5 48.45 35.05 -21.13
CA SER A 5 47.39 34.22 -21.72
C SER A 5 47.01 33.12 -20.72
N SER A 6 45.81 33.22 -20.13
CA SER A 6 45.23 32.14 -19.34
C SER A 6 44.49 31.16 -20.26
N VAL A 7 45.02 29.94 -20.33
CA VAL A 7 44.34 28.81 -20.97
C VAL A 7 43.28 28.31 -20.00
N TYR A 8 42.02 28.65 -20.27
CA TYR A 8 40.87 28.05 -19.60
C TYR A 8 40.81 26.55 -19.93
N LYS A 9 41.20 25.70 -18.97
CA LYS A 9 40.88 24.28 -18.99
C LYS A 9 39.36 24.13 -18.81
N PHE A 10 38.66 23.84 -19.90
CA PHE A 10 37.31 23.28 -19.84
C PHE A 10 37.38 21.96 -19.06
N ASN A 11 36.91 21.98 -17.82
CA ASN A 11 36.59 20.78 -17.08
C ASN A 11 35.54 20.02 -17.88
N LYS A 12 35.93 18.88 -18.48
CA LYS A 12 35.02 17.88 -19.03
C LYS A 12 34.03 17.53 -17.93
N MET A 13 32.80 18.05 -18.01
CA MET A 13 31.69 17.54 -17.22
C MET A 13 31.60 16.04 -17.48
N ARG A 14 31.71 15.24 -16.42
CA ARG A 14 31.47 13.80 -16.50
C ARG A 14 30.07 13.61 -17.10
N PRO A 15 29.88 12.68 -18.04
CA PRO A 15 28.56 12.33 -18.52
C PRO A 15 27.71 11.96 -17.31
N THR A 16 26.65 12.72 -17.05
CA THR A 16 25.59 12.31 -16.13
C THR A 16 25.06 10.99 -16.67
N LYS A 17 25.31 9.89 -15.94
CA LYS A 17 24.69 8.60 -16.22
C LYS A 17 23.21 8.86 -16.43
N THR A 18 22.71 8.58 -17.62
CA THR A 18 21.28 8.60 -17.89
C THR A 18 20.63 7.62 -16.93
N LEU A 19 19.98 8.15 -15.89
CA LEU A 19 19.37 7.34 -14.84
C LEU A 19 18.26 6.50 -15.46
N SER A 20 18.37 5.18 -15.32
CA SER A 20 17.34 4.24 -15.77
C SER A 20 16.11 4.40 -14.87
N PRO A 21 14.89 4.14 -15.40
CA PRO A 21 13.68 4.17 -14.59
C PRO A 21 13.81 3.24 -13.36
N VAL A 22 13.23 3.65 -12.23
CA VAL A 22 13.13 2.82 -11.05
C VAL A 22 12.03 1.80 -11.28
N HIS A 23 12.41 0.53 -11.45
CA HIS A 23 11.47 -0.57 -11.64
C HIS A 23 11.20 -1.27 -10.30
N PRO A 24 9.95 -1.72 -10.04
CA PRO A 24 9.59 -2.39 -8.79
C PRO A 24 10.34 -3.71 -8.64
N ARG A 25 10.95 -3.95 -7.47
CA ARG A 25 11.66 -5.20 -7.15
C ARG A 25 11.46 -5.58 -5.69
N ILE A 26 11.07 -6.84 -5.48
CA ILE A 26 10.88 -7.38 -4.13
C ILE A 26 12.21 -7.67 -3.43
N ASP A 27 13.23 -8.07 -4.20
CA ASP A 27 14.54 -8.46 -3.69
C ASP A 27 15.38 -7.24 -3.24
N ASP A 28 14.97 -6.01 -3.58
CA ASP A 28 15.66 -4.77 -3.19
C ASP A 28 15.58 -4.47 -1.68
N CYS A 29 14.88 -5.30 -0.89
CA CYS A 29 14.76 -5.17 0.56
C CYS A 29 15.90 -5.84 1.36
N GLU A 30 16.88 -6.49 0.73
CA GLU A 30 18.00 -7.11 1.47
C GLU A 30 18.88 -6.11 2.23
N CYS A 31 19.54 -6.53 3.31
CA CYS A 31 20.48 -5.67 4.01
C CYS A 31 21.84 -5.67 3.29
N THR A 32 22.23 -4.54 2.70
CA THR A 32 23.57 -4.34 2.14
C THR A 32 24.30 -3.20 2.87
N PRO A 33 25.63 -3.05 2.70
CA PRO A 33 26.37 -1.98 3.37
C PRO A 33 25.82 -0.57 3.14
N SER A 34 25.28 -0.25 1.95
CA SER A 34 24.76 1.10 1.66
C SER A 34 23.51 1.44 2.47
N VAL A 35 22.70 0.45 2.84
CA VAL A 35 21.42 0.63 3.56
C VAL A 35 21.45 0.15 5.02
N GLN A 36 22.57 -0.41 5.49
CA GLN A 36 22.69 -0.96 6.86
C GLN A 36 22.31 0.07 7.94
N HIS A 37 22.64 1.34 7.73
CA HIS A 37 22.28 2.43 8.63
C HIS A 37 20.75 2.59 8.81
N LEU A 38 19.96 2.26 7.77
CA LEU A 38 18.49 2.28 7.83
C LEU A 38 17.95 1.14 8.71
N PHE A 39 18.55 -0.05 8.64
CA PHE A 39 18.21 -1.19 9.49
C PHE A 39 18.48 -0.90 10.96
N LEU A 40 19.65 -0.34 11.28
CA LEU A 40 19.98 0.06 12.64
C LEU A 40 18.97 1.10 13.18
N ARG A 41 18.64 2.09 12.36
CA ARG A 41 17.67 3.13 12.71
C ARG A 41 16.26 2.56 12.93
N HIS A 42 15.81 1.64 12.07
CA HIS A 42 14.54 0.92 12.22
C HIS A 42 14.51 0.09 13.51
N TYR A 43 15.57 -0.66 13.79
CA TYR A 43 15.69 -1.45 15.02
C TYR A 43 15.51 -0.59 16.27
N LEU A 44 16.18 0.57 16.33
CA LEU A 44 16.14 1.44 17.50
C LEU A 44 14.81 2.17 17.68
N LEU A 45 14.18 2.59 16.58
CA LEU A 45 13.01 3.48 16.65
C LEU A 45 11.67 2.76 16.49
N GLN A 46 11.61 1.71 15.68
CA GLN A 46 10.35 1.02 15.37
C GLN A 46 10.09 -0.20 16.23
N ARG A 47 11.09 -1.02 16.53
CA ARG A 47 10.86 -2.25 17.31
C ARG A 47 10.24 -2.01 18.69
N PRO A 48 10.67 -1.01 19.49
CA PRO A 48 9.99 -0.71 20.74
C PRO A 48 8.53 -0.30 20.55
N MET A 49 8.24 0.44 19.47
CA MET A 49 6.89 0.87 19.13
C MET A 49 6.00 -0.31 18.71
N PHE A 50 6.54 -1.31 18.01
CA PHE A 50 5.80 -2.54 17.70
C PHE A 50 5.36 -3.29 18.96
N PHE A 51 6.22 -3.36 19.99
CA PHE A 51 5.84 -3.99 21.25
C PHE A 51 4.71 -3.25 21.97
N ILE A 52 4.83 -1.92 22.09
CA ILE A 52 3.78 -1.07 22.67
C ILE A 52 2.48 -1.21 21.88
N ARG A 53 2.57 -1.19 20.55
CA ARG A 53 1.43 -1.31 19.66
C ARG A 53 0.79 -2.70 19.71
N TRP A 54 1.57 -3.75 19.92
CA TRP A 54 1.03 -5.10 20.11
C TRP A 54 0.17 -5.18 21.37
N ILE A 55 0.62 -4.58 22.49
CA ILE A 55 -0.19 -4.51 23.72
C ILE A 55 -1.50 -3.74 23.45
N TYR A 56 -1.41 -2.57 22.82
CA TYR A 56 -2.58 -1.80 22.44
C TYR A 56 -3.53 -2.59 21.54
N ALA A 57 -2.99 -3.25 20.51
CA ALA A 57 -3.76 -4.06 19.57
C ALA A 57 -4.48 -5.20 20.29
N ALA A 58 -3.82 -5.87 21.24
CA ALA A 58 -4.42 -6.96 22.01
C ALA A 58 -5.61 -6.45 22.83
N LEU A 59 -5.42 -5.38 23.59
CA LEU A 59 -6.48 -4.78 24.41
C LEU A 59 -7.63 -4.25 23.56
N TYR A 60 -7.33 -3.53 22.48
CA TYR A 60 -8.37 -2.96 21.62
C TYR A 60 -9.08 -4.04 20.81
N SER A 61 -8.41 -5.12 20.40
CA SER A 61 -9.04 -6.27 19.74
C SER A 61 -10.03 -6.98 20.68
N LEU A 62 -9.71 -7.10 21.97
CA LEU A 62 -10.67 -7.63 22.96
C LEU A 62 -11.92 -6.76 23.05
N TYR A 63 -11.77 -5.43 23.03
CA TYR A 63 -12.91 -4.51 22.96
C TYR A 63 -13.71 -4.67 21.66
N LEU A 64 -13.03 -4.79 20.52
CA LEU A 64 -13.69 -4.91 19.22
C LEU A 64 -14.60 -6.15 19.15
N LEU A 65 -14.24 -7.26 19.79
CA LEU A 65 -15.07 -8.47 19.83
C LEU A 65 -16.53 -8.22 20.25
N PHE A 66 -16.82 -7.14 21.00
CA PHE A 66 -18.17 -6.76 21.42
C PHE A 66 -18.94 -5.90 20.42
N VAL A 67 -18.26 -5.26 19.46
CA VAL A 67 -18.87 -4.33 18.49
C VAL A 67 -18.70 -4.79 17.03
N LEU A 68 -17.96 -5.87 16.80
CA LEU A 68 -17.76 -6.46 15.50
C LEU A 68 -19.08 -6.95 14.89
N ARG A 69 -19.32 -6.63 13.62
CA ARG A 69 -20.52 -7.06 12.86
C ARG A 69 -20.14 -7.70 11.52
N ALA A 70 -21.04 -8.51 10.96
CA ALA A 70 -20.83 -9.09 9.63
C ALA A 70 -20.77 -8.00 8.53
N PRO A 71 -20.01 -8.23 7.44
CA PRO A 71 -20.01 -7.36 6.27
C PRO A 71 -21.36 -7.38 5.53
N THR A 72 -21.72 -6.24 4.96
CA THR A 72 -22.86 -6.08 4.04
C THR A 72 -22.35 -5.80 2.62
N ASP A 73 -23.23 -5.91 1.62
CA ASP A 73 -22.92 -5.54 0.23
C ASP A 73 -22.35 -4.12 0.13
N ARG A 74 -22.93 -3.18 0.90
CA ARG A 74 -22.47 -1.81 1.00
C ARG A 74 -21.05 -1.73 1.53
N ASP A 75 -20.73 -2.43 2.61
CA ASP A 75 -19.38 -2.40 3.18
C ASP A 75 -18.34 -2.95 2.20
N ILE A 76 -18.69 -4.02 1.47
CA ILE A 76 -17.81 -4.63 0.48
C ILE A 76 -17.53 -3.66 -0.66
N VAL A 77 -18.57 -3.03 -1.22
CA VAL A 77 -18.42 -2.08 -2.33
C VAL A 77 -17.71 -0.81 -1.87
N ASP A 78 -18.10 -0.24 -0.72
CA ASP A 78 -17.47 0.96 -0.18
C ASP A 78 -15.98 0.69 0.15
N PHE A 79 -15.61 -0.51 0.63
CA PHE A 79 -14.21 -0.91 0.81
C PHE A 79 -13.44 -0.92 -0.52
N ILE A 80 -14.00 -1.52 -1.57
CA ILE A 80 -13.36 -1.59 -2.89
C ILE A 80 -13.16 -0.18 -3.44
N GLU A 81 -14.19 0.66 -3.37
CA GLU A 81 -14.17 1.99 -3.99
C GLU A 81 -13.33 3.01 -3.26
N ASN A 82 -13.07 2.80 -1.97
CA ASN A 82 -12.24 3.68 -1.17
C ASN A 82 -10.82 3.16 -0.96
N THR A 83 -10.43 2.06 -1.61
CA THR A 83 -9.05 1.53 -1.58
C THR A 83 -8.46 1.46 -2.99
N THR A 84 -7.19 1.05 -3.09
CA THR A 84 -6.53 0.82 -4.39
C THR A 84 -7.25 -0.22 -5.27
N MET A 85 -8.12 -1.05 -4.71
CA MET A 85 -9.00 -1.93 -5.47
C MET A 85 -9.90 -1.18 -6.46
N ALA A 86 -10.22 0.09 -6.17
CA ALA A 86 -11.03 0.93 -7.05
C ALA A 86 -10.43 1.06 -8.46
N MET A 87 -9.11 0.93 -8.58
CA MET A 87 -8.37 1.02 -9.84
C MET A 87 -8.71 -0.14 -10.80
N LEU A 88 -9.29 -1.23 -10.29
CA LEU A 88 -9.71 -2.41 -11.04
C LEU A 88 -11.18 -2.36 -11.50
N ILE A 89 -11.96 -1.40 -11.02
CA ILE A 89 -13.38 -1.27 -11.36
C ILE A 89 -13.53 -0.86 -12.82
N ARG A 90 -14.43 -1.51 -13.55
CA ARG A 90 -14.84 -1.16 -14.90
C ARG A 90 -16.37 -1.14 -14.98
N PRO A 91 -16.98 -0.29 -15.83
CA PRO A 91 -18.39 -0.43 -16.18
C PRO A 91 -18.69 -1.82 -16.77
N ALA A 92 -19.82 -2.44 -16.40
CA ALA A 92 -20.18 -3.80 -16.85
C ALA A 92 -20.78 -3.84 -18.28
N THR A 93 -21.42 -2.75 -18.71
CA THR A 93 -21.94 -2.45 -20.06
C THR A 93 -21.80 -0.94 -20.30
N ASP A 94 -22.24 -0.40 -21.43
CA ASP A 94 -22.37 1.05 -21.67
C ASP A 94 -22.80 1.76 -20.37
N ASP A 95 -22.08 2.82 -19.96
CA ASP A 95 -22.14 3.52 -18.63
C ASP A 95 -23.54 3.89 -18.09
N LYS A 96 -24.60 3.63 -18.85
CA LYS A 96 -26.00 3.91 -18.57
C LYS A 96 -26.65 2.95 -17.56
N SER A 97 -26.14 1.73 -17.36
CA SER A 97 -26.77 0.72 -16.48
C SER A 97 -26.48 0.93 -14.98
N GLY A 98 -25.46 1.71 -14.64
CA GLY A 98 -25.00 1.88 -13.25
C GLY A 98 -24.40 0.62 -12.63
N GLU A 99 -24.01 -0.34 -13.48
CA GLU A 99 -23.43 -1.63 -13.10
C GLU A 99 -21.93 -1.63 -13.36
N TYR A 100 -21.20 -2.18 -12.40
CA TYR A 100 -19.76 -2.19 -12.36
C TYR A 100 -19.26 -3.61 -12.15
N LYS A 101 -18.09 -3.88 -12.71
CA LYS A 101 -17.41 -5.16 -12.63
C LYS A 101 -15.97 -4.97 -12.17
N LEU A 102 -15.54 -5.84 -11.29
CA LEU A 102 -14.14 -6.04 -10.93
C LEU A 102 -13.76 -7.45 -11.33
N THR A 103 -12.63 -7.62 -12.01
CA THR A 103 -12.13 -8.95 -12.39
C THR A 103 -10.65 -9.03 -12.17
N VAL A 104 -10.23 -10.12 -11.55
CA VAL A 104 -8.82 -10.48 -11.34
C VAL A 104 -8.61 -11.84 -11.98
N ASN A 105 -7.62 -11.91 -12.86
CA ASN A 105 -7.21 -13.13 -13.54
C ASN A 105 -5.73 -13.40 -13.24
N ASP A 106 -5.33 -14.65 -13.40
CA ASP A 106 -3.95 -15.10 -13.24
C ASP A 106 -3.30 -14.73 -11.88
N CYS A 107 -4.10 -14.74 -10.81
CA CYS A 107 -3.60 -14.48 -9.46
C CYS A 107 -2.74 -15.67 -8.98
N LYS A 108 -1.61 -15.36 -8.35
CA LYS A 108 -0.63 -16.34 -7.85
C LYS A 108 -0.75 -16.59 -6.35
N LEU A 109 -1.64 -15.89 -5.66
CA LEU A 109 -1.79 -15.97 -4.21
C LEU A 109 -2.25 -17.36 -3.75
N ARG A 110 -1.64 -17.83 -2.67
CA ARG A 110 -1.97 -19.09 -2.00
C ARG A 110 -2.22 -18.82 -0.52
N ALA A 111 -3.19 -19.55 0.03
CA ALA A 111 -3.50 -19.54 1.45
C ALA A 111 -3.10 -20.89 2.10
N SER A 112 -3.02 -20.91 3.43
CA SER A 112 -2.84 -22.12 4.26
C SER A 112 -3.67 -23.29 3.76
N GLY A 113 -3.23 -24.54 3.94
CA GLY A 113 -4.07 -25.69 3.61
C GLY A 113 -4.21 -25.97 2.11
N GLY A 114 -3.37 -25.35 1.28
CA GLY A 114 -3.26 -25.67 -0.16
C GLY A 114 -4.24 -24.92 -1.06
N TYR A 115 -5.01 -23.97 -0.54
CA TYR A 115 -5.93 -23.16 -1.34
C TYR A 115 -5.18 -22.16 -2.21
N LYS A 116 -5.67 -21.94 -3.43
CA LYS A 116 -5.08 -21.03 -4.42
C LYS A 116 -6.16 -20.09 -4.95
N LEU A 117 -5.91 -18.79 -4.96
CA LEU A 117 -6.77 -17.82 -5.62
C LEU A 117 -6.23 -17.62 -7.04
N LYS A 118 -6.91 -18.18 -8.04
CA LYS A 118 -6.53 -18.09 -9.46
C LYS A 118 -7.23 -16.93 -10.15
N ASN A 119 -8.51 -16.74 -9.84
CA ASN A 119 -9.32 -15.65 -10.36
C ASN A 119 -10.44 -15.28 -9.38
N MET A 120 -10.93 -14.05 -9.50
CA MET A 120 -12.19 -13.63 -8.89
C MET A 120 -12.90 -12.62 -9.79
N SER A 121 -14.22 -12.61 -9.74
CA SER A 121 -15.03 -11.59 -10.39
C SER A 121 -16.16 -11.15 -9.48
N LEU A 122 -16.36 -9.84 -9.38
CA LEU A 122 -17.47 -9.21 -8.67
C LEU A 122 -18.26 -8.37 -9.66
N GLY A 123 -19.57 -8.55 -9.72
CA GLY A 123 -20.49 -7.60 -10.33
C GLY A 123 -21.31 -6.91 -9.26
N TYR A 124 -21.45 -5.59 -9.34
CA TYR A 124 -22.27 -4.84 -8.40
C TYR A 124 -22.97 -3.66 -9.07
N LYS A 125 -24.05 -3.19 -8.46
CA LYS A 125 -24.86 -2.07 -8.93
C LYS A 125 -24.96 -1.00 -7.87
N LYS A 126 -24.88 0.26 -8.27
CA LYS A 126 -25.19 1.41 -7.40
C LYS A 126 -26.62 1.86 -7.61
N GLY A 127 -27.37 1.98 -6.53
CA GLY A 127 -28.73 2.53 -6.50
C GLY A 127 -28.88 3.64 -5.48
N LYS A 128 -30.06 4.27 -5.46
CA LYS A 128 -30.40 5.34 -4.49
C LYS A 128 -30.31 4.86 -3.02
N SER A 129 -30.53 3.57 -2.79
CA SER A 129 -30.54 2.93 -1.48
C SER A 129 -29.19 2.30 -1.08
N GLY A 130 -28.14 2.47 -1.89
CA GLY A 130 -26.80 1.92 -1.63
C GLY A 130 -26.28 1.05 -2.76
N ALA A 131 -25.29 0.21 -2.47
CA ALA A 131 -24.71 -0.72 -3.42
C ALA A 131 -25.19 -2.16 -3.16
N TYR A 132 -25.34 -2.92 -4.25
CA TYR A 132 -25.82 -4.30 -4.23
C TYR A 132 -24.88 -5.19 -5.03
N ILE A 133 -24.48 -6.31 -4.45
CA ILE A 133 -23.67 -7.31 -5.14
C ILE A 133 -24.62 -8.14 -6.01
N LEU A 134 -24.35 -8.17 -7.31
CA LEU A 134 -25.12 -8.97 -8.28
C LEU A 134 -24.62 -10.40 -8.33
N TYR A 135 -23.30 -10.57 -8.29
CA TYR A 135 -22.65 -11.88 -8.22
C TYR A 135 -21.22 -11.71 -7.71
N PHE A 136 -20.71 -12.76 -7.07
CA PHE A 136 -19.29 -12.91 -6.79
C PHE A 136 -18.84 -14.33 -7.11
N THR A 137 -17.73 -14.45 -7.83
CA THR A 137 -17.11 -15.73 -8.13
C THR A 137 -15.67 -15.75 -7.64
N ARG A 138 -15.29 -16.88 -7.03
CA ARG A 138 -13.91 -17.20 -6.64
C ARG A 138 -13.51 -18.48 -7.35
N ASN A 139 -12.48 -18.42 -8.19
CA ASN A 139 -12.06 -19.54 -9.05
C ASN A 139 -13.21 -20.09 -9.94
N GLY A 140 -14.11 -19.22 -10.39
CA GLY A 140 -15.29 -19.61 -11.17
C GLY A 140 -16.43 -20.25 -10.36
N VAL A 141 -16.30 -20.40 -9.04
CA VAL A 141 -17.36 -20.88 -8.15
C VAL A 141 -18.07 -19.69 -7.52
N GLU A 142 -19.39 -19.67 -7.56
CA GLU A 142 -20.22 -18.65 -6.93
C GLU A 142 -20.09 -18.71 -5.39
N VAL A 143 -20.00 -17.54 -4.75
CA VAL A 143 -19.95 -17.42 -3.29
C VAL A 143 -20.92 -16.32 -2.88
N ASP A 144 -21.89 -16.69 -2.05
CA ASP A 144 -22.95 -15.76 -1.60
C ASP A 144 -22.75 -15.23 -0.18
N ASP A 145 -21.87 -15.87 0.60
CA ASP A 145 -21.57 -15.42 1.96
C ASP A 145 -20.72 -14.14 1.94
N ARG A 146 -21.26 -13.06 2.53
CA ARG A 146 -20.63 -11.73 2.53
C ARG A 146 -19.31 -11.73 3.29
N SER A 147 -19.18 -12.56 4.32
CA SER A 147 -17.94 -12.67 5.08
C SER A 147 -16.84 -13.29 4.22
N GLN A 148 -17.12 -14.34 3.47
CA GLN A 148 -16.19 -14.97 2.52
C GLN A 148 -15.87 -14.08 1.33
N ILE A 149 -16.86 -13.37 0.77
CA ILE A 149 -16.66 -12.38 -0.29
C ILE A 149 -15.68 -11.32 0.20
N PHE A 150 -15.97 -10.68 1.34
CA PHE A 150 -15.11 -9.66 1.93
C PHE A 150 -13.72 -10.23 2.28
N SER A 151 -13.64 -11.42 2.87
CA SER A 151 -12.37 -12.09 3.18
C SER A 151 -11.51 -12.30 1.93
N THR A 152 -12.13 -12.69 0.81
CA THR A 152 -11.44 -12.91 -0.47
C THR A 152 -10.92 -11.61 -1.05
N ILE A 153 -11.74 -10.56 -1.06
CA ILE A 153 -11.37 -9.22 -1.53
C ILE A 153 -10.25 -8.63 -0.66
N TYR A 154 -10.38 -8.74 0.66
CA TYR A 154 -9.40 -8.27 1.62
C TYR A 154 -8.06 -8.99 1.46
N PHE A 155 -8.11 -10.32 1.33
CA PHE A 155 -6.95 -11.16 1.10
C PHE A 155 -6.21 -10.75 -0.18
N TYR A 156 -6.93 -10.58 -1.29
CA TYR A 156 -6.32 -10.11 -2.54
C TYR A 156 -5.76 -8.69 -2.41
N HIS A 157 -6.53 -7.76 -1.84
CA HIS A 157 -6.09 -6.38 -1.66
C HIS A 157 -4.77 -6.31 -0.88
N THR A 158 -4.72 -6.92 0.31
CA THR A 158 -3.56 -6.85 1.21
C THR A 158 -2.32 -7.57 0.64
N HIS A 159 -2.50 -8.74 0.02
CA HIS A 159 -1.38 -9.59 -0.41
C HIS A 159 -0.97 -9.39 -1.88
N SER A 160 -1.79 -8.72 -2.70
CA SER A 160 -1.49 -8.41 -4.09
C SER A 160 -1.38 -6.92 -4.32
N MET A 161 -2.50 -6.20 -4.40
CA MET A 161 -2.54 -4.78 -4.80
C MET A 161 -1.69 -3.90 -3.89
N HIS A 162 -1.89 -4.04 -2.58
CA HIS A 162 -1.14 -3.31 -1.57
C HIS A 162 0.36 -3.64 -1.61
N THR A 163 0.70 -4.94 -1.67
CA THR A 163 2.09 -5.42 -1.76
C THR A 163 2.82 -4.85 -2.97
N LYS A 164 2.15 -4.67 -4.11
CA LYS A 164 2.77 -4.08 -5.30
C LYS A 164 3.19 -2.61 -5.10
N SER A 165 2.49 -1.85 -4.25
CA SER A 165 2.91 -0.48 -3.89
C SER A 165 4.24 -0.47 -3.13
N HIS A 166 4.48 -1.50 -2.29
CA HIS A 166 5.73 -1.67 -1.53
C HIS A 166 6.93 -2.00 -2.42
N LEU A 167 6.74 -2.62 -3.57
CA LEU A 167 7.85 -2.94 -4.49
C LEU A 167 8.51 -1.68 -5.05
N PHE A 168 7.72 -0.65 -5.35
CA PHE A 168 8.23 0.64 -5.78
C PHE A 168 9.05 1.32 -4.68
N SER A 169 8.64 1.15 -3.42
CA SER A 169 9.32 1.70 -2.25
C SER A 169 10.75 1.17 -2.13
N ASN A 170 10.97 -0.14 -2.28
CA ASN A 170 12.31 -0.72 -2.13
C ASN A 170 13.30 -0.10 -3.12
N SER A 171 12.95 -0.14 -4.41
CA SER A 171 13.80 0.36 -5.48
C SER A 171 13.98 1.88 -5.43
N LEU A 172 12.96 2.63 -4.98
CA LEU A 172 13.08 4.07 -4.73
C LEU A 172 14.08 4.37 -3.61
N VAL A 173 13.99 3.68 -2.47
CA VAL A 173 14.88 3.92 -1.33
C VAL A 173 16.32 3.61 -1.71
N ARG A 174 16.56 2.50 -2.42
CA ARG A 174 17.88 2.18 -3.00
C ARG A 174 18.39 3.33 -3.86
N HIS A 175 17.57 3.78 -4.80
CA HIS A 175 17.94 4.86 -5.70
C HIS A 175 18.28 6.16 -4.95
N ILE A 176 17.50 6.53 -3.93
CA ILE A 176 17.75 7.72 -3.10
C ILE A 176 19.11 7.61 -2.38
N VAL A 177 19.38 6.47 -1.76
CA VAL A 177 20.59 6.24 -0.96
C VAL A 177 21.83 6.17 -1.86
N ASP A 178 21.78 5.35 -2.91
CA ASP A 178 22.94 5.09 -3.77
C ASP A 178 23.32 6.32 -4.63
N ASN A 179 22.39 7.26 -4.85
CA ASN A 179 22.63 8.51 -5.57
C ASN A 179 22.66 9.77 -4.68
N ASP A 180 22.63 9.62 -3.34
CA ASP A 180 22.60 10.72 -2.35
C ASP A 180 21.58 11.84 -2.67
N ILE A 181 20.33 11.46 -2.96
CA ILE A 181 19.27 12.43 -3.30
C ILE A 181 18.77 13.12 -2.03
N LYS A 182 19.48 14.18 -1.61
CA LYS A 182 19.26 14.90 -0.34
C LYS A 182 17.83 15.38 -0.14
N THR A 183 17.18 15.87 -1.21
CA THR A 183 15.80 16.36 -1.19
C THR A 183 14.80 15.30 -0.72
N LEU A 184 15.07 14.03 -1.04
CA LEU A 184 14.18 12.89 -0.78
C LEU A 184 14.62 12.01 0.39
N LYS A 185 15.62 12.44 1.18
CA LYS A 185 16.21 11.59 2.23
C LYS A 185 15.20 11.09 3.27
N GLU A 186 14.13 11.84 3.55
CA GLU A 186 13.09 11.37 4.51
C GLU A 186 12.29 10.17 3.99
N SER A 187 12.25 9.97 2.66
CA SER A 187 11.63 8.79 2.06
C SER A 187 12.46 7.52 2.21
N SER A 188 13.74 7.63 2.61
CA SER A 188 14.60 6.45 2.83
C SER A 188 14.45 5.80 4.20
N TYR A 189 13.60 6.32 5.10
CA TYR A 189 13.73 6.11 6.53
C TYR A 189 13.76 4.62 6.97
N THR A 190 12.68 3.88 6.76
CA THR A 190 12.53 2.52 7.33
C THR A 190 12.04 1.49 6.33
N SER A 191 11.55 1.91 5.17
CA SER A 191 10.79 1.06 4.24
C SER A 191 11.49 -0.27 3.90
N ILE A 192 12.78 -0.23 3.54
CA ILE A 192 13.56 -1.44 3.23
C ILE A 192 13.65 -2.38 4.44
N ALA A 193 13.95 -1.84 5.63
CA ALA A 193 14.11 -2.64 6.83
C ALA A 193 12.79 -3.28 7.27
N LEU A 194 11.69 -2.53 7.19
CA LEU A 194 10.34 -3.02 7.45
C LEU A 194 9.96 -4.16 6.50
N HIS A 195 10.15 -3.98 5.19
CA HIS A 195 9.81 -5.03 4.22
C HIS A 195 10.67 -6.28 4.39
N ASN A 196 11.95 -6.11 4.73
CA ASN A 196 12.81 -7.23 5.08
C ASN A 196 12.29 -8.00 6.28
N GLU A 197 11.90 -7.29 7.35
CA GLU A 197 11.34 -7.89 8.55
C GLU A 197 10.02 -8.62 8.27
N LEU A 198 9.14 -8.03 7.45
CA LEU A 198 7.87 -8.64 7.03
C LEU A 198 8.05 -9.88 6.14
N LEU A 199 9.17 -10.05 5.43
CA LEU A 199 9.40 -11.19 4.54
C LEU A 199 10.30 -12.28 5.15
N HIS A 200 11.23 -11.92 6.03
CA HIS A 200 12.31 -12.81 6.43
C HIS A 200 12.42 -13.03 7.94
N SER A 201 11.72 -12.25 8.78
CA SER A 201 11.77 -12.45 10.23
C SER A 201 10.77 -13.52 10.70
N SER A 202 11.05 -14.14 11.85
CA SER A 202 10.09 -15.02 12.53
C SER A 202 8.79 -14.30 12.92
N LEU A 203 8.80 -12.97 13.01
CA LEU A 203 7.64 -12.11 13.28
C LEU A 203 6.84 -11.75 12.02
N SER A 204 7.25 -12.24 10.84
CA SER A 204 6.50 -12.00 9.61
C SER A 204 5.05 -12.49 9.76
N VAL A 205 4.15 -11.66 9.23
CA VAL A 205 2.70 -11.94 9.22
C VAL A 205 2.38 -13.13 8.33
N PHE A 206 3.20 -13.37 7.29
CA PHE A 206 2.97 -14.40 6.29
C PHE A 206 3.30 -15.79 6.82
N GLN A 207 2.64 -16.79 6.24
CA GLN A 207 2.89 -18.17 6.57
C GLN A 207 4.14 -18.69 5.86
N PHE A 208 5.10 -19.19 6.64
CA PHE A 208 6.29 -19.93 6.22
C PHE A 208 6.85 -20.72 7.43
N GLU A 209 7.81 -21.60 7.19
CA GLU A 209 8.44 -22.40 8.25
C GLU A 209 9.21 -21.52 9.25
N GLY A 210 8.91 -21.63 10.55
CA GLY A 210 9.55 -20.85 11.61
C GLY A 210 8.86 -19.52 11.94
N ASN A 211 7.71 -19.21 11.32
CA ASN A 211 6.92 -18.04 11.68
C ASN A 211 6.21 -18.21 13.04
N VAL A 212 6.18 -17.16 13.86
CA VAL A 212 5.53 -17.20 15.18
C VAL A 212 4.33 -16.24 15.31
N SER A 213 4.05 -15.43 14.28
CA SER A 213 2.94 -14.46 14.26
C SER A 213 1.56 -15.09 14.54
N LYS A 214 1.35 -16.35 14.13
CA LYS A 214 0.14 -17.12 14.46
C LYS A 214 -0.07 -17.26 15.97
N TYR A 215 0.99 -17.52 16.72
CA TYR A 215 0.93 -17.66 18.19
C TYR A 215 0.78 -16.30 18.89
N LEU A 216 1.22 -15.23 18.23
CA LEU A 216 1.07 -13.85 18.71
C LEU A 216 -0.29 -13.22 18.32
N GLY A 217 -1.14 -13.98 17.64
CA GLY A 217 -2.51 -13.57 17.31
C GLY A 217 -2.63 -12.55 16.18
N TYR A 218 -1.67 -12.45 15.26
CA TYR A 218 -1.80 -11.58 14.07
C TYR A 218 -1.33 -12.25 12.76
N GLY A 219 -1.15 -13.57 12.75
CA GLY A 219 -0.73 -14.31 11.56
C GLY A 219 -1.81 -14.33 10.48
N VAL A 220 -1.43 -14.11 9.22
CA VAL A 220 -2.33 -14.24 8.07
C VAL A 220 -2.25 -15.63 7.44
N ALA A 221 -3.27 -15.98 6.65
CA ALA A 221 -3.29 -17.22 5.89
C ALA A 221 -2.37 -17.21 4.65
N GLY A 222 -1.90 -16.03 4.22
CA GLY A 222 -1.14 -15.87 2.98
C GLY A 222 0.24 -16.52 3.05
N ILE A 223 0.57 -17.35 2.05
CA ILE A 223 1.87 -18.00 1.95
C ILE A 223 2.90 -17.02 1.38
N ARG A 224 4.02 -16.84 2.07
CA ARG A 224 5.08 -15.89 1.70
C ARG A 224 5.54 -16.05 0.25
N GLU A 225 5.84 -17.27 -0.17
CA GLU A 225 6.37 -17.56 -1.52
C GLU A 225 5.35 -17.19 -2.61
N SER A 226 4.06 -17.36 -2.34
CA SER A 226 3.00 -16.99 -3.27
C SER A 226 2.81 -15.48 -3.39
N LEU A 227 3.04 -14.73 -2.31
CA LEU A 227 3.06 -13.28 -2.33
C LEU A 227 4.27 -12.78 -3.13
N VAL A 228 5.44 -13.38 -2.94
CA VAL A 228 6.65 -13.04 -3.72
C VAL A 228 6.40 -13.28 -5.21
N GLU A 229 5.78 -14.39 -5.57
CA GLU A 229 5.37 -14.69 -6.95
C GLU A 229 4.34 -13.67 -7.49
N GLU A 230 3.27 -13.41 -6.74
CA GLU A 230 2.21 -12.46 -7.13
C GLU A 230 2.72 -11.02 -7.26
N SER A 231 3.73 -10.64 -6.48
CA SER A 231 4.34 -9.32 -6.53
C SER A 231 4.99 -9.05 -7.89
N ARG A 232 5.48 -10.10 -8.57
CA ARG A 232 6.06 -10.00 -9.92
C ARG A 232 5.00 -9.91 -11.01
N ASN A 233 3.73 -10.23 -10.71
CA ASN A 233 2.63 -10.13 -11.65
C ASN A 233 2.11 -8.69 -11.76
N MET A 234 2.80 -7.87 -12.54
CA MET A 234 2.47 -6.45 -12.70
C MET A 234 1.34 -6.16 -13.69
N SER A 235 0.81 -7.17 -14.38
CA SER A 235 -0.21 -7.03 -15.43
C SER A 235 -1.45 -6.25 -14.95
N VAL A 236 -1.87 -6.46 -13.71
CA VAL A 236 -2.99 -5.73 -13.11
C VAL A 236 -2.74 -4.22 -13.03
N LEU A 237 -1.48 -3.78 -12.89
CA LEU A 237 -1.10 -2.37 -12.79
C LEU A 237 -1.07 -1.60 -14.11
N GLU A 238 -0.89 -2.29 -15.24
CA GLU A 238 -0.67 -1.66 -16.56
C GLU A 238 -1.92 -0.96 -17.11
N GLY A 239 -3.11 -1.39 -16.70
CA GLY A 239 -4.40 -0.88 -17.19
C GLY A 239 -5.15 0.07 -16.25
N HIS A 240 -4.52 0.58 -15.20
CA HIS A 240 -5.22 1.31 -14.13
C HIS A 240 -5.69 2.73 -14.50
N GLN A 241 -6.89 3.10 -14.04
CA GLN A 241 -7.53 4.40 -14.33
C GLN A 241 -6.69 5.61 -13.87
N VAL A 242 -6.03 5.50 -12.71
CA VAL A 242 -5.15 6.57 -12.17
C VAL A 242 -3.96 6.87 -13.09
N MET A 243 -3.52 5.89 -13.91
CA MET A 243 -2.40 6.06 -14.82
C MET A 243 -2.79 6.71 -16.15
N HIS A 244 -4.05 6.56 -16.59
CA HIS A 244 -4.45 6.87 -17.96
C HIS A 244 -5.33 8.12 -18.11
N ARG A 245 -6.26 8.40 -17.17
CA ARG A 245 -7.07 9.63 -17.01
C ARG A 245 -8.25 9.33 -16.07
N SER A 246 -8.67 10.31 -15.24
CA SER A 246 -9.94 10.26 -14.50
C SER A 246 -10.97 11.20 -15.15
N ASN A 247 -12.23 10.79 -15.16
CA ASN A 247 -13.35 11.60 -15.65
C ASN A 247 -13.59 12.79 -14.69
N PRO A 248 -13.85 14.02 -15.18
CA PRO A 248 -14.20 15.16 -14.31
C PRO A 248 -15.32 14.89 -13.29
N HIS A 249 -16.27 14.00 -13.61
CA HIS A 249 -17.36 13.60 -12.71
C HIS A 249 -16.90 12.71 -11.54
N GLU A 250 -15.68 12.17 -11.59
CA GLU A 250 -15.09 11.31 -10.55
C GLU A 250 -14.16 12.08 -9.63
N LYS A 251 -14.12 13.43 -9.71
CA LYS A 251 -13.13 14.27 -9.00
C LYS A 251 -13.05 13.99 -7.49
N ASP A 252 -14.18 13.69 -6.86
CA ASP A 252 -14.28 13.43 -5.43
C ASP A 252 -14.25 11.93 -5.07
N SER A 253 -14.19 11.04 -6.07
CA SER A 253 -13.94 9.61 -5.85
C SER A 253 -12.49 9.38 -5.40
N PHE A 254 -12.23 8.21 -4.81
CA PHE A 254 -10.87 7.79 -4.45
C PHE A 254 -9.91 7.85 -5.65
N VAL A 255 -10.31 7.34 -6.80
CA VAL A 255 -9.50 7.34 -8.03
C VAL A 255 -9.23 8.77 -8.52
N GLY A 256 -10.24 9.64 -8.50
CA GLY A 256 -10.09 11.05 -8.91
C GLY A 256 -9.17 11.84 -7.97
N LYS A 257 -9.29 11.64 -6.66
CA LYS A 257 -8.39 12.23 -5.67
C LYS A 257 -6.97 11.68 -5.79
N LEU A 258 -6.78 10.39 -6.09
CA LEU A 258 -5.46 9.80 -6.36
C LEU A 258 -4.81 10.43 -7.60
N TYR A 259 -5.56 10.55 -8.69
CA TYR A 259 -5.06 11.18 -9.92
C TYR A 259 -4.62 12.62 -9.68
N ARG A 260 -5.43 13.43 -8.98
CA ARG A 260 -5.06 14.81 -8.62
C ARG A 260 -3.85 14.85 -7.69
N SER A 261 -3.74 13.90 -6.76
CA SER A 261 -2.57 13.78 -5.87
C SER A 261 -1.29 13.46 -6.65
N ARG A 262 -1.39 12.62 -7.69
CA ARG A 262 -0.28 12.35 -8.62
C ARG A 262 0.16 13.62 -9.36
N LEU A 263 -0.78 14.42 -9.84
CA LEU A 263 -0.48 15.72 -10.48
C LEU A 263 0.14 16.73 -9.50
N ALA A 264 -0.34 16.77 -8.25
CA ALA A 264 0.26 17.59 -7.20
C ALA A 264 1.71 17.20 -6.91
N LEU A 265 1.99 15.89 -6.81
CA LEU A 265 3.34 15.36 -6.68
C LEU A 265 4.22 15.74 -7.87
N GLN A 266 3.73 15.55 -9.10
CA GLN A 266 4.46 15.95 -10.31
C GLN A 266 4.80 17.45 -10.31
N GLY A 267 3.85 18.30 -9.89
CA GLY A 267 4.06 19.73 -9.72
C GLY A 267 5.13 20.06 -8.68
N ALA A 268 5.10 19.39 -7.52
CA ALA A 268 6.12 19.55 -6.48
C ALA A 268 7.50 19.07 -6.98
N MET A 269 7.59 17.90 -7.63
CA MET A 269 8.83 17.40 -8.19
C MET A 269 9.45 18.38 -9.19
N LYS A 270 8.65 18.98 -10.07
CA LYS A 270 9.11 19.98 -11.03
C LYS A 270 9.70 21.22 -10.34
N ARG A 271 9.08 21.71 -9.26
CA ARG A 271 9.58 22.87 -8.50
C ARG A 271 10.88 22.61 -7.75
N HIS A 272 11.12 21.36 -7.37
CA HIS A 272 12.28 20.93 -6.59
C HIS A 272 13.31 20.15 -7.43
N GLU A 273 13.22 20.25 -8.76
CA GLU A 273 14.16 19.64 -9.72
C GLU A 273 14.38 18.13 -9.53
N ILE A 274 13.34 17.42 -9.08
CA ILE A 274 13.39 15.96 -8.92
C ILE A 274 13.14 15.29 -10.29
N ASP A 275 13.96 14.29 -10.62
CA ASP A 275 13.84 13.54 -11.88
C ASP A 275 12.40 13.02 -12.07
N PRO A 276 11.71 13.40 -13.17
CA PRO A 276 10.35 12.95 -13.45
C PRO A 276 10.22 11.42 -13.56
N LYS A 277 11.30 10.68 -13.82
CA LYS A 277 11.30 9.21 -13.83
C LYS A 277 11.00 8.60 -12.45
N LEU A 278 11.12 9.37 -11.37
CA LEU A 278 10.79 8.92 -10.02
C LEU A 278 9.31 9.08 -9.66
N LEU A 279 8.48 9.65 -10.56
CA LEU A 279 7.10 10.03 -10.24
C LEU A 279 6.27 8.85 -9.74
N ASP A 280 6.24 7.74 -10.48
CA ASP A 280 5.40 6.61 -10.12
C ASP A 280 5.90 5.93 -8.85
N ALA A 281 7.22 5.87 -8.66
CA ALA A 281 7.80 5.29 -7.45
C ALA A 281 7.50 6.15 -6.21
N LEU A 282 7.69 7.47 -6.30
CA LEU A 282 7.34 8.41 -5.21
C LEU A 282 5.84 8.45 -4.95
N PHE A 283 5.02 8.37 -5.99
CA PHE A 283 3.56 8.37 -5.87
C PHE A 283 3.09 7.15 -5.09
N ASN A 284 3.57 5.96 -5.47
CA ASN A 284 3.21 4.72 -4.78
C ASN A 284 3.72 4.70 -3.33
N HIS A 285 4.98 5.08 -3.14
CA HIS A 285 5.65 5.08 -1.85
C HIS A 285 5.05 6.06 -0.83
N THR A 286 4.76 7.28 -1.28
CA THR A 286 4.39 8.39 -0.39
C THR A 286 2.88 8.48 -0.23
N ILE A 287 2.14 8.42 -1.35
CA ILE A 287 0.71 8.75 -1.38
C ILE A 287 -0.13 7.49 -1.36
N VAL A 288 -0.01 6.63 -2.38
CA VAL A 288 -0.89 5.46 -2.55
C VAL A 288 -0.83 4.57 -1.33
N HIS A 289 0.37 4.21 -0.90
CA HIS A 289 0.59 3.38 0.29
C HIS A 289 -0.11 3.94 1.53
N SER A 290 0.10 5.22 1.85
CA SER A 290 -0.48 5.84 3.05
C SER A 290 -2.01 5.91 3.02
N VAL A 291 -2.60 6.33 1.90
CA VAL A 291 -4.06 6.43 1.80
C VAL A 291 -4.71 5.05 1.79
N ASP A 292 -4.04 4.04 1.25
CA ASP A 292 -4.54 2.66 1.23
C ASP A 292 -4.61 2.07 2.65
N HIS A 293 -3.62 2.34 3.51
CA HIS A 293 -3.66 1.99 4.93
C HIS A 293 -4.78 2.70 5.69
N VAL A 294 -4.95 3.99 5.46
CA VAL A 294 -6.00 4.80 6.13
C VAL A 294 -7.38 4.30 5.74
N SER A 295 -7.64 4.18 4.44
CA SER A 295 -8.90 3.66 3.93
C SER A 295 -9.21 2.26 4.42
N ASN A 296 -8.21 1.37 4.51
CA ASN A 296 -8.42 0.02 5.02
C ASN A 296 -8.79 0.04 6.51
N SER A 297 -8.20 0.94 7.30
CA SER A 297 -8.46 1.04 8.75
C SER A 297 -9.90 1.42 9.11
N GLU A 298 -10.62 2.11 8.21
CA GLU A 298 -12.03 2.48 8.40
C GLU A 298 -12.95 1.27 8.56
N TRP A 299 -12.52 0.09 8.11
CA TRP A 299 -13.34 -1.13 8.09
C TRP A 299 -13.09 -2.06 9.28
N SER A 300 -12.38 -1.58 10.31
CA SER A 300 -11.92 -2.38 11.45
C SER A 300 -13.03 -3.03 12.28
N PHE A 301 -14.27 -2.55 12.18
CA PHE A 301 -15.45 -3.08 12.88
C PHE A 301 -16.11 -4.28 12.18
N LEU A 302 -15.59 -4.72 11.03
CA LEU A 302 -16.12 -5.87 10.30
C LEU A 302 -15.55 -7.21 10.80
N ARG A 303 -16.43 -8.18 11.00
CA ARG A 303 -16.13 -9.55 11.42
C ARG A 303 -16.00 -10.48 10.21
N PHE A 304 -14.79 -10.93 9.93
CA PHE A 304 -14.49 -11.89 8.87
C PHE A 304 -13.16 -12.57 9.19
N SER A 305 -12.84 -13.63 8.45
CA SER A 305 -11.61 -14.39 8.63
C SER A 305 -10.52 -13.89 7.70
N LEU A 306 -9.27 -13.81 8.18
CA LEU A 306 -8.11 -13.60 7.29
C LEU A 306 -7.87 -14.78 6.33
N HIS A 307 -8.51 -15.93 6.56
CA HIS A 307 -8.49 -17.06 5.66
C HIS A 307 -9.71 -17.00 4.73
N PRO A 308 -9.54 -16.76 3.41
CA PRO A 308 -10.67 -16.47 2.53
C PRO A 308 -11.65 -17.64 2.33
N TRP A 309 -11.20 -18.89 2.45
CA TRP A 309 -12.06 -20.09 2.41
C TRP A 309 -12.66 -20.49 3.76
N ALA A 310 -12.50 -19.71 4.82
CA ALA A 310 -13.16 -20.03 6.08
C ALA A 310 -14.67 -19.80 5.94
N GLU A 311 -15.47 -20.82 6.26
CA GLU A 311 -16.93 -20.74 6.19
C GLU A 311 -17.52 -19.88 7.31
N ASP A 312 -16.84 -19.86 8.46
CA ASP A 312 -17.22 -19.08 9.64
C ASP A 312 -16.06 -18.22 10.15
N CYS A 313 -16.41 -17.22 10.98
CA CYS A 313 -15.45 -16.44 11.75
C CYS A 313 -15.70 -16.61 13.25
N ASN A 314 -15.01 -17.59 13.85
CA ASN A 314 -15.02 -17.83 15.29
C ASN A 314 -14.31 -16.70 16.08
N ILE A 315 -14.39 -16.73 17.41
CA ILE A 315 -13.84 -15.67 18.27
C ILE A 315 -12.33 -15.50 18.07
N TYR A 316 -11.59 -16.61 17.94
CA TYR A 316 -10.14 -16.54 17.70
C TYR A 316 -9.82 -15.90 16.35
N GLN A 317 -10.55 -16.26 15.28
CA GLN A 317 -10.37 -15.65 13.96
C GLN A 317 -10.73 -14.16 13.99
N ALA A 318 -11.82 -13.79 14.65
CA ALA A 318 -12.21 -12.38 14.80
C ALA A 318 -11.14 -11.58 15.55
N PHE A 319 -10.62 -12.11 16.66
CA PHE A 319 -9.53 -11.51 17.42
C PHE A 319 -8.26 -11.37 16.56
N ASN A 320 -7.86 -12.43 15.86
CA ASN A 320 -6.67 -12.44 14.99
C ASN A 320 -6.81 -11.44 13.83
N THR A 321 -7.99 -11.31 13.24
CA THR A 321 -8.31 -10.31 12.22
C THR A 321 -8.19 -8.88 12.77
N SER A 322 -8.74 -8.60 13.96
CA SER A 322 -8.63 -7.29 14.62
C SER A 322 -7.18 -6.95 14.95
N MET A 323 -6.43 -7.89 15.52
CA MET A 323 -5.01 -7.75 15.83
C MET A 323 -4.20 -7.41 14.60
N PHE A 324 -4.37 -8.18 13.51
CA PHE A 324 -3.69 -7.92 12.24
C PHE A 324 -4.00 -6.52 11.71
N ARG A 325 -5.28 -6.11 11.73
CA ARG A 325 -5.69 -4.80 11.26
C ARG A 325 -5.06 -3.66 12.05
N ILE A 326 -5.08 -3.73 13.38
CA ILE A 326 -4.53 -2.67 14.22
C ILE A 326 -3.00 -2.64 14.10
N LEU A 327 -2.35 -3.81 14.10
CA LEU A 327 -0.90 -3.90 14.15
C LEU A 327 -0.24 -3.63 12.80
N ILE A 328 -0.81 -4.13 11.70
CA ILE A 328 -0.15 -4.19 10.38
C ILE A 328 -0.78 -3.22 9.39
N VAL A 329 -2.09 -2.98 9.49
CA VAL A 329 -2.83 -2.24 8.46
C VAL A 329 -3.18 -0.82 8.88
N GLN A 330 -3.51 -0.58 10.13
CA GLN A 330 -3.81 0.75 10.60
C GLN A 330 -2.52 1.59 10.63
N PRO A 331 -2.56 2.85 10.19
CA PRO A 331 -1.41 3.74 10.27
C PRO A 331 -0.80 3.76 11.69
N ASN A 332 0.51 3.58 11.75
CA ASN A 332 1.34 3.73 12.93
C ASN A 332 2.27 4.93 12.81
N VAL A 333 1.87 6.05 13.42
CA VAL A 333 2.76 7.21 13.51
C VAL A 333 3.60 7.04 14.76
N ASN A 334 4.90 6.82 14.58
CA ASN A 334 5.83 6.83 15.70
C ASN A 334 5.94 8.27 16.24
N PRO A 335 5.49 8.56 17.46
CA PRO A 335 5.49 9.93 17.99
C PRO A 335 6.91 10.48 18.18
N LEU A 336 7.90 9.59 18.35
CA LEU A 336 9.31 9.95 18.48
C LEU A 336 9.98 10.20 17.12
N ALA A 337 9.35 9.78 16.03
CA ALA A 337 9.85 9.87 14.67
C ALA A 337 8.71 10.08 13.67
N PRO A 338 7.95 11.19 13.76
CA PRO A 338 6.81 11.41 12.89
C PRO A 338 7.28 11.59 11.44
N ASN A 339 6.67 10.82 10.53
CA ASN A 339 7.03 10.79 9.11
C ASN A 339 5.90 11.27 8.18
N THR A 340 4.80 11.79 8.75
CA THR A 340 3.79 12.47 7.95
C THR A 340 4.43 13.66 7.25
N ILE A 341 4.10 13.88 5.98
CA ILE A 341 4.72 14.97 5.20
C ILE A 341 4.43 16.34 5.82
N ARG A 342 3.32 16.47 6.55
CA ARG A 342 2.99 17.63 7.39
C ARG A 342 4.05 17.93 8.45
N SER A 343 4.59 16.88 9.09
CA SER A 343 5.55 16.99 10.20
C SER A 343 6.99 17.24 9.74
N ILE A 344 7.29 16.98 8.46
CA ILE A 344 8.63 17.09 7.90
C ILE A 344 8.93 18.52 7.48
N LYS A 345 9.89 19.17 8.15
CA LYS A 345 10.31 20.56 7.87
C LYS A 345 11.28 20.66 6.69
N LYS A 346 10.90 20.13 5.52
CA LYS A 346 11.69 20.24 4.28
C LYS A 346 10.84 20.81 3.13
N PRO A 347 11.41 21.69 2.27
CA PRO A 347 10.64 22.42 1.26
C PRO A 347 9.79 21.53 0.35
N PHE A 348 10.34 20.45 -0.19
CA PHE A 348 9.62 19.53 -1.08
C PHE A 348 8.35 18.95 -0.42
N TYR A 349 8.46 18.41 0.79
CA TYR A 349 7.34 17.77 1.49
C TYR A 349 6.29 18.80 1.96
N GLN A 350 6.71 20.00 2.36
CA GLN A 350 5.80 21.09 2.73
C GLN A 350 5.00 21.61 1.53
N ASP A 351 5.66 21.76 0.39
CA ASP A 351 5.01 22.13 -0.86
C ASP A 351 4.03 21.06 -1.33
N LEU A 352 4.42 19.78 -1.25
CA LEU A 352 3.54 18.66 -1.55
C LEU A 352 2.32 18.65 -0.62
N TYR A 353 2.52 18.77 0.69
CA TYR A 353 1.44 18.83 1.68
C TYR A 353 0.46 19.97 1.38
N ARG A 354 0.96 21.17 1.08
CA ARG A 354 0.13 22.33 0.73
C ARG A 354 -0.71 22.08 -0.52
N ASP A 355 -0.16 21.39 -1.53
CA ASP A 355 -0.89 21.08 -2.76
C ASP A 355 -1.91 19.95 -2.55
N LEU A 356 -1.57 18.92 -1.77
CA LEU A 356 -2.50 17.85 -1.39
C LEU A 356 -3.65 18.36 -0.54
N LYS A 357 -3.40 19.31 0.38
CA LYS A 357 -4.44 19.90 1.24
C LYS A 357 -5.53 20.64 0.43
N LYS A 358 -5.22 21.13 -0.78
CA LYS A 358 -6.20 21.73 -1.70
C LYS A 358 -7.09 20.69 -2.38
N ILE A 359 -6.69 19.42 -2.37
CA ILE A 359 -7.46 18.30 -2.91
C ILE A 359 -8.38 17.76 -1.83
N ASP A 360 -7.79 17.36 -0.70
CA ASP A 360 -8.49 16.82 0.46
C ASP A 360 -7.59 16.97 1.69
N SER A 361 -8.08 17.63 2.74
CA SER A 361 -7.28 17.90 3.94
C SER A 361 -7.00 16.64 4.76
N HIS A 362 -7.96 15.73 4.84
CA HIS A 362 -7.81 14.48 5.59
C HIS A 362 -6.74 13.60 4.93
N TRP A 363 -6.77 13.50 3.59
CA TRP A 363 -5.75 12.79 2.83
C TRP A 363 -4.35 13.39 3.01
N ALA A 364 -4.23 14.72 2.96
CA ALA A 364 -2.94 15.37 3.13
C ALA A 364 -2.32 15.11 4.51
N ASP A 365 -3.15 14.99 5.56
CA ASP A 365 -2.70 14.76 6.94
C ASP A 365 -2.16 13.35 7.18
N VAL A 366 -2.58 12.37 6.39
CA VAL A 366 -2.19 10.96 6.56
C VAL A 366 -1.03 10.51 5.66
N VAL A 367 -0.72 11.28 4.62
CA VAL A 367 0.39 10.99 3.70
C VAL A 367 1.74 11.03 4.42
N THR A 368 2.58 10.02 4.19
CA THR A 368 3.89 9.88 4.85
C THR A 368 5.03 9.86 3.84
N ALA A 369 6.20 10.36 4.23
CA ALA A 369 7.37 10.35 3.37
C ALA A 369 7.95 8.94 3.14
N SER A 370 7.85 8.03 4.11
CA SER A 370 8.39 6.66 4.10
C SER A 370 7.36 5.68 4.66
N VAL A 371 7.44 4.41 4.25
CA VAL A 371 6.65 3.30 4.79
C VAL A 371 7.17 2.97 6.20
N MET A 372 6.32 3.15 7.23
CA MET A 372 6.65 2.97 8.66
C MET A 372 5.63 2.14 9.44
N TYR A 373 4.64 1.56 8.75
CA TYR A 373 3.48 0.93 9.37
C TYR A 373 3.68 -0.54 9.72
#